data_AF-A0A6A6BUU2-F1
#
_entry.id   AF-A0A6A6BUU2-F1
#
_cell.length_a   1.000
_cell.length_b   1.000
_cell.length_c   1.000
_cell.angle_alpha   90.00
_cell.angle_beta   90.00
_cell.angle_gamma   90.00
#
_symmetry.space_group_name_H-M   'P 1'
#
loop_
_entity.id
_entity.type
_entity.pdbx_description
1 polymer ?
#
loop_
_entity_poly.entity_id
_entity_poly.type
_entity_poly.pdbx_seq_one_letter_code
_entity_poly.pdbx_strand_id
1 'polypeptide(L)'
;MAPPSFKSSVSITHIGTATAILSIDGINILTDPFFGREGATWGHGANTLHDAEKPALSLASLPPIDAVLLSHEDHPDNLDEVGRQLLDARTVLTTRAGAKNLAPRPGVQGLAAWEAVTLNLGGKAFKVTATPCTHVPGGEVVGFVLESASFGTSPEGLPNALWFSGDTVYIEELKELRTKWHVVAAILNLGCAHAVLEDGTSLQITMGGKEGAKLVREIGADLLVPMHYESWGHFTQFGKDLVRVFEEEGVADRVCWLEYGKPKNVF
;
A
#
# COMPACT_ATOMS: atom_id res chain seq x y z
N MET A 1 15.35 9.24 -11.44
CA MET A 1 15.85 10.47 -10.76
C MET A 1 14.62 11.25 -10.31
N ALA A 2 14.64 11.88 -9.13
CA ALA A 2 13.50 12.68 -8.66
C ALA A 2 13.15 13.81 -9.65
N PRO A 3 11.87 14.18 -9.81
CA PRO A 3 11.51 15.36 -10.59
C PRO A 3 12.21 16.63 -10.05
N PRO A 4 12.60 17.61 -10.90
CA PRO A 4 13.38 18.78 -10.45
C PRO A 4 12.74 19.61 -9.33
N SER A 5 11.40 19.63 -9.30
CA SER A 5 10.58 20.33 -8.30
C SER A 5 10.40 19.53 -7.01
N PHE A 6 10.76 18.25 -6.98
CA PHE A 6 10.64 17.38 -5.81
C PHE A 6 11.78 17.68 -4.82
N LYS A 7 11.44 18.21 -3.64
CA LYS A 7 12.41 18.67 -2.62
C LYS A 7 12.39 17.86 -1.33
N SER A 8 11.62 16.78 -1.30
CA SER A 8 11.60 15.87 -0.15
C SER A 8 12.60 14.74 -0.30
N SER A 9 13.13 14.28 0.83
CA SER A 9 13.78 12.97 0.90
C SER A 9 12.74 11.92 1.24
N VAL A 10 12.76 10.82 0.49
CA VAL A 10 11.84 9.70 0.71
C VAL A 10 12.64 8.42 0.79
N SER A 11 12.44 7.66 1.86
CA SER A 11 12.89 6.27 1.94
C SER A 11 11.72 5.35 2.27
N ILE A 12 11.81 4.11 1.78
CA ILE A 12 10.82 3.07 2.08
C ILE A 12 11.53 1.91 2.76
N THR A 13 10.98 1.46 3.88
CA THR A 13 11.42 0.25 4.59
C THR A 13 10.29 -0.78 4.52
N HIS A 14 10.46 -1.81 3.72
CA HIS A 14 9.50 -2.93 3.64
C HIS A 14 9.67 -3.83 4.86
N ILE A 15 8.61 -4.01 5.64
CA ILE A 15 8.62 -4.85 6.84
C ILE A 15 8.16 -6.27 6.50
N GLY A 16 7.10 -6.40 5.71
CA GLY A 16 6.57 -7.68 5.23
C GLY A 16 5.21 -7.45 4.57
N THR A 17 4.81 -8.33 3.65
CA THR A 17 3.49 -8.27 2.98
C THR A 17 3.14 -6.85 2.49
N ALA A 18 2.10 -6.22 3.05
CA ALA A 18 1.62 -4.88 2.76
C ALA A 18 2.22 -3.80 3.69
N THR A 19 2.98 -4.21 4.71
CA THR A 19 3.52 -3.35 5.76
C THR A 19 4.83 -2.71 5.34
N ALA A 20 4.85 -1.40 5.20
CA ALA A 20 6.06 -0.62 4.97
C ALA A 20 6.02 0.72 5.69
N ILE A 21 7.19 1.24 6.03
CA ILE A 21 7.35 2.62 6.50
C ILE A 21 7.73 3.48 5.31
N LEU A 22 6.90 4.48 5.01
CA LEU A 22 7.22 5.60 4.15
C LEU A 22 7.81 6.71 5.02
N SER A 23 9.14 6.89 4.97
CA SER A 23 9.81 7.97 5.70
C SER A 23 9.99 9.16 4.76
N ILE A 24 9.25 10.25 5.03
CA ILE A 24 9.19 11.45 4.19
C ILE A 24 9.66 12.64 5.04
N ASP A 25 10.86 13.13 4.75
CA ASP A 25 11.50 14.22 5.50
C ASP A 25 11.48 14.04 7.04
N GLY A 26 11.69 12.81 7.51
CA GLY A 26 11.68 12.44 8.93
C GLY A 26 10.30 12.14 9.52
N ILE A 27 9.22 12.26 8.75
CA ILE A 27 7.87 11.80 9.11
C ILE A 27 7.73 10.34 8.69
N ASN A 28 7.31 9.46 9.60
CA ASN A 28 7.14 8.04 9.32
C ASN A 28 5.65 7.69 9.23
N ILE A 29 5.22 7.29 8.03
CA ILE A 29 3.87 6.83 7.75
C ILE A 29 3.92 5.31 7.53
N LEU A 30 3.14 4.56 8.29
CA LEU A 30 3.09 3.09 8.21
C LEU A 30 1.91 2.64 7.34
N THR A 31 2.13 1.71 6.41
CA THR A 31 1.06 1.05 5.66
C THR A 31 0.67 -0.26 6.33
N ASP A 32 -0.62 -0.61 6.30
CA ASP A 32 -1.19 -1.94 6.59
C ASP A 32 -0.40 -2.74 7.64
N PRO A 33 -0.48 -2.38 8.94
CA PRO A 33 0.37 -2.92 9.99
C PRO A 33 0.05 -4.38 10.28
N PHE A 34 0.88 -5.28 9.76
CA PHE A 34 0.88 -6.71 10.03
C PHE A 34 2.19 -7.10 10.73
N PHE A 35 2.08 -7.70 11.91
CA PHE A 35 3.23 -8.14 12.71
C PHE A 35 3.09 -9.60 13.20
N GLY A 36 2.42 -10.42 12.39
CA GLY A 36 2.17 -11.83 12.69
C GLY A 36 3.46 -12.63 12.93
N ARG A 37 3.31 -13.78 13.59
CA ARG A 37 4.44 -14.69 13.81
C ARG A 37 4.57 -15.64 12.62
N GLU A 38 5.80 -16.02 12.30
CA GLU A 38 6.09 -17.07 11.32
C GLU A 38 5.26 -18.34 11.58
N GLY A 39 4.65 -18.88 10.53
CA GLY A 39 3.81 -20.08 10.59
C GLY A 39 2.42 -19.84 11.19
N ALA A 40 2.04 -18.59 11.46
CA ALA A 40 0.70 -18.28 11.93
C ALA A 40 -0.33 -18.55 10.83
N THR A 41 -1.50 -19.01 11.27
CA THR A 41 -2.61 -19.42 10.41
C THR A 41 -3.89 -18.76 10.89
N TRP A 42 -4.67 -18.23 9.97
CA TRP A 42 -5.94 -17.59 10.24
C TRP A 42 -7.04 -18.20 9.39
N GLY A 43 -8.18 -18.52 10.01
CA GLY A 43 -9.40 -18.80 9.27
C GLY A 43 -10.03 -17.49 8.81
N HIS A 44 -10.32 -17.37 7.52
CA HIS A 44 -11.02 -16.21 6.95
C HIS A 44 -12.12 -16.71 6.00
N GLY A 45 -13.34 -16.84 6.52
CA GLY A 45 -14.45 -17.48 5.81
C GLY A 45 -14.11 -18.92 5.42
N ALA A 46 -14.22 -19.25 4.13
CA ALA A 46 -13.85 -20.55 3.58
C ALA A 46 -12.33 -20.73 3.36
N ASN A 47 -11.54 -19.67 3.55
CA ASN A 47 -10.12 -19.65 3.27
C ASN A 47 -9.29 -19.86 4.55
N THR A 48 -8.13 -20.48 4.40
CA THR A 48 -7.10 -20.55 5.44
C THR A 48 -5.90 -19.76 4.97
N LEU A 49 -5.59 -18.67 5.65
CA LEU A 49 -4.46 -17.82 5.35
C LEU A 49 -3.27 -18.28 6.20
N HIS A 50 -2.13 -18.52 5.56
CA HIS A 50 -0.91 -18.98 6.20
C HIS A 50 0.24 -18.05 5.83
N ASP A 51 0.92 -17.52 6.84
CA ASP A 51 2.14 -16.74 6.69
C ASP A 51 3.37 -17.63 6.93
N ALA A 52 4.24 -17.71 5.93
CA ALA A 52 5.45 -18.51 5.93
C ALA A 52 6.68 -17.78 6.48
N GLU A 53 6.60 -16.46 6.70
CA GLU A 53 7.74 -15.66 7.12
C GLU A 53 7.43 -14.83 8.36
N LYS A 54 8.43 -14.16 8.93
CA LYS A 54 8.23 -13.19 10.01
C LYS A 54 8.46 -11.78 9.48
N PRO A 55 7.79 -10.77 10.05
CA PRO A 55 8.09 -9.37 9.81
C PRO A 55 9.59 -9.08 10.05
N ALA A 56 10.18 -8.30 9.15
CA ALA A 56 11.58 -7.93 9.21
C ALA A 56 11.92 -7.07 10.44
N LEU A 57 10.94 -6.30 10.92
CA LEU A 57 11.01 -5.49 12.12
C LEU A 57 9.89 -5.89 13.08
N SER A 58 10.21 -5.97 14.37
CA SER A 58 9.18 -6.11 15.39
C SER A 58 8.55 -4.76 15.71
N LEU A 59 7.38 -4.80 16.34
CA LEU A 59 6.69 -3.61 16.84
C LEU A 59 7.61 -2.70 17.70
N ALA A 60 8.46 -3.29 18.54
CA ALA A 60 9.36 -2.56 19.43
C ALA A 60 10.60 -1.96 18.70
N SER A 61 10.82 -2.36 17.44
CA SER A 61 11.94 -1.91 16.61
C SER A 61 11.54 -0.82 15.62
N LEU A 62 10.26 -0.45 15.58
CA LEU A 62 9.78 0.63 14.71
C LEU A 62 10.28 1.99 15.20
N PRO A 63 10.59 2.92 14.28
CA PRO A 63 10.71 4.32 14.65
C PRO A 63 9.36 4.87 15.12
N PRO A 64 9.31 6.08 15.72
CA PRO A 64 8.05 6.76 15.97
C PRO A 64 7.20 6.83 14.69
N ILE A 65 5.95 6.36 14.77
CA ILE A 65 4.99 6.36 13.67
C ILE A 65 4.02 7.52 13.85
N ASP A 66 3.99 8.42 12.87
CA ASP A 66 3.19 9.65 12.90
C ASP A 66 1.76 9.43 12.39
N ALA A 67 1.60 8.54 11.40
CA ALA A 67 0.31 8.18 10.84
C ALA A 67 0.29 6.75 10.28
N VAL A 68 -0.89 6.18 10.15
CA VAL A 68 -1.13 4.87 9.53
C VAL A 68 -2.06 5.05 8.33
N LEU A 69 -1.69 4.44 7.21
CA LEU A 69 -2.52 4.25 6.03
C LEU A 69 -2.95 2.79 6.02
N LEU A 70 -4.19 2.54 6.40
CA LEU A 70 -4.76 1.20 6.51
C LEU A 70 -5.74 1.02 5.35
N SER A 71 -5.38 0.23 4.36
CA SER A 71 -6.20 0.02 3.16
C SER A 71 -7.56 -0.59 3.49
N HIS A 72 -7.57 -1.54 4.43
CA HIS A 72 -8.74 -2.17 5.03
C HIS A 72 -8.35 -2.91 6.31
N GLU A 73 -9.30 -3.14 7.20
CA GLU A 73 -9.06 -3.67 8.55
C GLU A 73 -9.49 -5.12 8.76
N ASP A 74 -10.23 -5.71 7.84
CA ASP A 74 -10.90 -7.00 8.00
C ASP A 74 -10.07 -8.21 7.52
N HIS A 75 -8.93 -7.97 6.85
CA HIS A 75 -8.00 -9.00 6.42
C HIS A 75 -6.77 -9.09 7.35
N PRO A 76 -6.44 -10.29 7.87
CA PRO A 76 -5.32 -10.47 8.79
C PRO A 76 -3.96 -10.08 8.22
N ASP A 77 -3.74 -10.20 6.91
CA ASP A 77 -2.49 -9.88 6.23
C ASP A 77 -2.25 -8.37 6.00
N ASN A 78 -3.28 -7.55 6.25
CA ASN A 78 -3.20 -6.09 6.26
C ASN A 78 -3.31 -5.51 7.68
N LEU A 79 -3.98 -6.21 8.61
CA LEU A 79 -4.10 -5.80 10.01
C LEU A 79 -4.33 -6.98 10.96
N ASP A 80 -3.26 -7.43 11.62
CA ASP A 80 -3.34 -8.45 12.66
C ASP A 80 -3.62 -7.87 14.06
N GLU A 81 -3.75 -8.77 15.05
CA GLU A 81 -3.97 -8.39 16.45
C GLU A 81 -2.84 -7.54 17.03
N VAL A 82 -1.60 -7.75 16.60
CA VAL A 82 -0.44 -6.97 17.04
C VAL A 82 -0.47 -5.59 16.40
N GLY A 83 -0.69 -5.49 15.09
CA GLY A 83 -0.83 -4.24 14.36
C GLY A 83 -1.96 -3.36 14.89
N ARG A 84 -3.08 -3.95 15.34
CA ARG A 84 -4.18 -3.20 15.98
C ARG A 84 -3.75 -2.40 17.21
N GLN A 85 -2.71 -2.82 17.92
CA GLN A 85 -2.19 -2.11 19.09
C GLN A 85 -1.46 -0.81 18.69
N LEU A 86 -0.97 -0.71 17.45
CA LEU A 86 -0.37 0.52 16.92
C LEU A 86 -1.38 1.60 16.62
N LEU A 87 -2.66 1.26 16.45
CA LEU A 87 -3.67 2.24 16.04
C LEU A 87 -4.03 3.20 17.18
N ASP A 88 -3.83 2.79 18.43
CA ASP A 88 -4.26 3.56 19.60
C ASP A 88 -3.45 4.86 19.75
N ALA A 89 -4.11 6.01 19.84
CA ALA A 89 -3.45 7.34 19.91
C ALA A 89 -2.62 7.74 18.67
N ARG A 90 -2.85 7.11 17.51
CA ARG A 90 -2.25 7.49 16.23
C ARG A 90 -3.33 8.05 15.29
N THR A 91 -2.92 8.86 14.32
CA THR A 91 -3.78 9.22 13.18
C THR A 91 -3.83 8.03 12.22
N VAL A 92 -5.03 7.52 11.93
CA VAL A 92 -5.23 6.36 11.05
C VAL A 92 -6.25 6.74 9.99
N LEU A 93 -5.89 6.56 8.72
CA LEU A 93 -6.81 6.66 7.60
C LEU A 93 -7.16 5.27 7.10
N THR A 94 -8.44 5.01 6.90
CA THR A 94 -8.96 3.70 6.46
C THR A 94 -10.28 3.87 5.68
N THR A 95 -10.90 2.76 5.28
CA THR A 95 -12.27 2.77 4.72
C THR A 95 -13.31 3.27 5.73
N ARG A 96 -14.51 3.64 5.26
CA ARG A 96 -15.61 4.05 6.16
C ARG A 96 -16.11 2.87 6.99
N ALA A 97 -16.20 1.69 6.40
CA ALA A 97 -16.45 0.45 7.14
C ALA A 97 -15.39 0.24 8.23
N GLY A 98 -14.11 0.42 7.92
CA GLY A 98 -13.02 0.25 8.87
C GLY A 98 -13.03 1.22 10.03
N ALA A 99 -13.33 2.49 9.77
CA ALA A 99 -13.48 3.45 10.86
C ALA A 99 -14.63 3.09 11.82
N LYS A 100 -15.74 2.55 11.28
CA LYS A 100 -16.85 2.05 12.07
C LYS A 100 -16.45 0.82 12.89
N ASN A 101 -15.75 -0.14 12.27
CA ASN A 101 -15.37 -1.41 12.90
C ASN A 101 -14.24 -1.26 13.93
N LEU A 102 -13.39 -0.23 13.78
CA LEU A 102 -12.30 0.10 14.69
C LEU A 102 -12.70 1.05 15.81
N ALA A 103 -13.95 1.52 15.84
CA ALA A 103 -14.49 2.36 16.89
C ALA A 103 -14.35 1.69 18.29
N PRO A 104 -14.16 2.46 19.37
CA PRO A 104 -14.28 3.93 19.46
C PRO A 104 -12.95 4.69 19.32
N ARG A 105 -11.97 4.18 18.56
CA ARG A 105 -10.66 4.85 18.42
C ARG A 105 -10.79 6.26 17.82
N PRO A 106 -10.49 7.34 18.57
CA PRO A 106 -10.78 8.70 18.11
C PRO A 106 -9.84 9.19 17.00
N GLY A 107 -8.68 8.55 16.82
CA GLY A 107 -7.72 8.88 15.78
C GLY A 107 -7.98 8.19 14.43
N VAL A 108 -9.00 7.31 14.35
CA VAL A 108 -9.33 6.57 13.13
C VAL A 108 -10.38 7.35 12.33
N GLN A 109 -10.06 7.64 11.08
CA GLN A 109 -10.94 8.33 10.14
C GLN A 109 -11.14 7.50 8.87
N GLY A 110 -12.40 7.35 8.49
CA GLY A 110 -12.81 6.63 7.28
C GLY A 110 -12.92 7.56 6.08
N LEU A 111 -12.44 7.12 4.92
CA LEU A 111 -12.55 7.81 3.63
C LEU A 111 -13.23 6.89 2.62
N ALA A 112 -14.12 7.45 1.79
CA ALA A 112 -14.56 6.80 0.55
C ALA A 112 -13.59 7.13 -0.59
N ALA A 113 -13.67 6.38 -1.69
CA ALA A 113 -12.89 6.65 -2.89
C ALA A 113 -13.02 8.13 -3.33
N TRP A 114 -11.89 8.74 -3.65
CA TRP A 114 -11.71 10.15 -4.02
C TRP A 114 -11.97 11.18 -2.92
N GLU A 115 -12.33 10.77 -1.71
CA GLU A 115 -12.31 11.67 -0.57
C GLU A 115 -10.87 11.96 -0.13
N ALA A 116 -10.64 13.20 0.29
CA ALA A 116 -9.34 13.65 0.73
C ALA A 116 -9.42 14.30 2.11
N VAL A 117 -8.33 14.16 2.86
CA VAL A 117 -8.11 14.84 4.14
C VAL A 117 -6.70 15.41 4.16
N THR A 118 -6.52 16.52 4.85
CA THR A 118 -5.18 17.09 5.09
C THR A 118 -4.74 16.71 6.50
N LEU A 119 -3.63 15.98 6.60
CA LEU A 119 -2.95 15.68 7.85
C LEU A 119 -1.85 16.72 8.10
N ASN A 120 -1.70 17.15 9.34
CA ASN A 120 -0.58 17.99 9.76
C ASN A 120 0.36 17.15 10.62
N LEU A 121 1.45 16.65 10.01
CA LEU A 121 2.41 15.74 10.64
C LEU A 121 3.76 16.45 10.77
N GLY A 122 4.30 16.54 11.99
CA GLY A 122 5.57 17.22 12.27
C GLY A 122 5.69 18.64 11.67
N GLY A 123 4.59 19.40 11.66
CA GLY A 123 4.54 20.76 11.10
C GLY A 123 4.42 20.84 9.57
N LYS A 124 4.23 19.72 8.89
CA LYS A 124 4.02 19.65 7.44
C LYS A 124 2.61 19.19 7.09
N ALA A 125 2.03 19.80 6.07
CA ALA A 125 0.74 19.40 5.52
C ALA A 125 0.94 18.28 4.47
N PHE A 126 0.19 17.19 4.65
CA PHE A 126 0.06 16.10 3.71
C PHE A 126 -1.41 15.98 3.33
N LYS A 127 -1.72 16.19 2.05
CA LYS A 127 -3.06 15.89 1.54
C LYS A 127 -3.07 14.42 1.14
N VAL A 128 -3.93 13.64 1.77
CA VAL A 128 -4.11 12.22 1.51
C VAL A 128 -5.46 12.02 0.85
N THR A 129 -5.48 11.43 -0.34
CA THR A 129 -6.70 11.11 -1.10
C THR A 129 -6.86 9.61 -1.21
N ALA A 130 -8.01 9.07 -0.80
CA ALA A 130 -8.31 7.65 -0.96
C ALA A 130 -8.57 7.32 -2.44
N THR A 131 -8.08 6.18 -2.92
CA THR A 131 -8.29 5.71 -4.31
C THR A 131 -9.24 4.52 -4.34
N PRO A 132 -10.02 4.35 -5.43
CA PRO A 132 -10.91 3.22 -5.57
C PRO A 132 -10.12 1.91 -5.63
N CYS A 133 -10.66 0.87 -4.99
CA CYS A 133 -10.15 -0.49 -5.03
C CYS A 133 -11.30 -1.47 -5.23
N THR A 134 -11.02 -2.60 -5.86
CA THR A 134 -11.91 -3.75 -5.94
C THR A 134 -11.16 -4.98 -5.44
N HIS A 135 -11.69 -5.63 -4.41
CA HIS A 135 -11.05 -6.76 -3.74
C HIS A 135 -12.00 -7.96 -3.67
N VAL A 136 -12.53 -8.29 -2.49
CA VAL A 136 -13.56 -9.31 -2.30
C VAL A 136 -14.97 -8.69 -2.36
N PRO A 137 -15.99 -9.40 -2.89
CA PRO A 137 -17.37 -8.90 -2.84
C PRO A 137 -17.82 -8.56 -1.41
N GLY A 138 -18.26 -7.33 -1.20
CA GLY A 138 -18.75 -6.85 0.10
C GLY A 138 -17.67 -6.31 1.05
N GLY A 139 -16.39 -6.49 0.74
CA GLY A 139 -15.28 -5.84 1.44
C GLY A 139 -15.05 -4.41 0.92
N GLU A 140 -14.77 -3.46 1.83
CA GLU A 140 -14.32 -2.11 1.46
C GLU A 140 -12.81 -2.05 1.56
N VAL A 141 -12.14 -1.70 0.45
CA VAL A 141 -10.71 -1.40 0.41
C VAL A 141 -10.50 -0.04 -0.23
N VAL A 142 -9.48 0.69 0.20
CA VAL A 142 -8.98 1.90 -0.48
C VAL A 142 -7.46 1.90 -0.59
N GLY A 143 -6.94 2.55 -1.62
CA GLY A 143 -5.55 2.96 -1.69
C GLY A 143 -5.41 4.41 -1.24
N PHE A 144 -4.19 4.96 -1.23
CA PHE A 144 -3.91 6.31 -0.75
C PHE A 144 -2.87 7.02 -1.62
N VAL A 145 -3.25 8.17 -2.17
CA VAL A 145 -2.33 9.12 -2.80
C VAL A 145 -1.91 10.17 -1.78
N LEU A 146 -0.61 10.41 -1.65
CA LEU A 146 -0.02 11.40 -0.75
C LEU A 146 0.58 12.55 -1.56
N GLU A 147 0.14 13.76 -1.25
CA GLU A 147 0.66 15.00 -1.80
C GLU A 147 1.22 15.88 -0.68
N SER A 148 2.32 16.57 -0.95
CA SER A 148 2.81 17.66 -0.10
C SER A 148 3.35 18.78 -0.97
N ALA A 149 3.29 20.02 -0.48
CA ALA A 149 3.87 21.17 -1.20
C ALA A 149 5.36 20.96 -1.52
N SER A 150 6.07 20.21 -0.67
CA SER A 150 7.47 19.84 -0.84
C SER A 150 7.74 18.85 -1.99
N PHE A 151 6.71 18.15 -2.46
CA PHE A 151 6.81 17.28 -3.64
C PHE A 151 6.82 18.08 -4.94
N GLY A 152 6.29 19.31 -4.93
CA GLY A 152 6.20 20.16 -6.11
C GLY A 152 5.22 19.63 -7.17
N THR A 153 5.36 20.13 -8.40
CA THR A 153 4.51 19.75 -9.54
C THR A 153 5.35 19.26 -10.72
N SER A 154 4.76 18.42 -11.57
CA SER A 154 5.33 18.05 -12.87
C SER A 154 5.36 19.25 -13.84
N PRO A 155 6.08 19.14 -14.97
CA PRO A 155 6.04 20.16 -16.03
C PRO A 155 4.64 20.46 -16.57
N GLU A 156 3.75 19.47 -16.55
CA GLU A 156 2.34 19.56 -16.95
C GLU A 156 1.47 20.24 -15.88
N GLY A 157 2.04 20.63 -14.74
CA GLY A 157 1.35 21.31 -13.65
C GLY A 157 0.59 20.37 -12.71
N LEU A 158 0.75 19.05 -12.84
CA LEU A 158 0.14 18.08 -11.93
C LEU A 158 0.94 17.99 -10.62
N PRO A 159 0.28 17.87 -9.45
CA PRO A 159 0.98 17.62 -8.20
C PRO A 159 1.74 16.30 -8.25
N ASN A 160 3.00 16.32 -7.81
CA ASN A 160 3.78 15.10 -7.63
C ASN A 160 3.25 14.34 -6.41
N ALA A 161 3.12 13.02 -6.52
CA ALA A 161 2.54 12.22 -5.45
C ALA A 161 3.17 10.82 -5.32
N LEU A 162 3.15 10.31 -4.09
CA LEU A 162 3.36 8.90 -3.78
C LEU A 162 1.99 8.21 -3.75
N TRP A 163 1.88 6.99 -4.27
CA TRP A 163 0.63 6.25 -4.26
C TRP A 163 0.82 4.86 -3.67
N PHE A 164 0.10 4.52 -2.60
CA PHE A 164 -0.04 3.17 -2.09
C PHE A 164 -1.35 2.56 -2.58
N SER A 165 -1.31 1.42 -3.26
CA SER A 165 -2.49 0.88 -3.95
C SER A 165 -3.56 0.33 -3.02
N GLY A 166 -3.18 -0.14 -1.84
CA GLY A 166 -3.99 -1.11 -1.10
C GLY A 166 -4.21 -2.40 -1.91
N ASP A 167 -5.09 -3.26 -1.42
CA ASP A 167 -5.44 -4.50 -2.09
C ASP A 167 -6.51 -4.27 -3.15
N THR A 168 -6.10 -4.36 -4.42
CA THR A 168 -7.03 -4.19 -5.54
C THR A 168 -6.61 -5.02 -6.73
N VAL A 169 -7.57 -5.54 -7.48
CA VAL A 169 -7.36 -5.93 -8.88
C VAL A 169 -7.24 -4.68 -9.77
N TYR A 170 -6.83 -4.86 -11.02
CA TYR A 170 -6.85 -3.76 -11.96
C TYR A 170 -8.30 -3.35 -12.28
N ILE A 171 -8.59 -2.05 -12.14
CA ILE A 171 -9.86 -1.43 -12.54
C ILE A 171 -9.58 -0.21 -13.41
N GLU A 172 -10.40 0.02 -14.44
CA GLU A 172 -10.19 1.13 -15.38
C GLU A 172 -10.23 2.51 -14.69
N GLU A 173 -10.95 2.64 -13.57
CA GLU A 173 -11.04 3.89 -12.80
C GLU A 173 -9.68 4.36 -12.27
N LEU A 174 -8.72 3.45 -12.04
CA LEU A 174 -7.36 3.81 -11.61
C LEU A 174 -6.61 4.65 -12.66
N LYS A 175 -7.04 4.66 -13.92
CA LYS A 175 -6.45 5.50 -14.97
C LYS A 175 -6.70 6.99 -14.73
N GLU A 176 -7.69 7.34 -13.92
CA GLU A 176 -7.92 8.70 -13.48
C GLU A 176 -6.74 9.28 -12.69
N LEU A 177 -5.89 8.44 -12.09
CA LEU A 177 -4.68 8.90 -11.41
C LEU A 177 -3.82 9.78 -12.32
N ARG A 178 -3.70 9.41 -13.61
CA ARG A 178 -2.91 10.13 -14.62
C ARG A 178 -3.35 11.59 -14.81
N THR A 179 -4.64 11.87 -14.63
CA THR A 179 -5.21 13.19 -14.90
C THR A 179 -5.18 14.09 -13.67
N LYS A 180 -5.02 13.51 -12.49
CA LYS A 180 -5.06 14.20 -11.20
C LYS A 180 -3.67 14.39 -10.59
N TRP A 181 -2.73 13.46 -10.84
CA TRP A 181 -1.39 13.47 -10.26
C TRP A 181 -0.31 13.05 -11.26
N HIS A 182 0.90 13.52 -11.00
CA HIS A 182 2.11 12.87 -11.49
C HIS A 182 2.61 11.91 -10.41
N VAL A 183 2.41 10.60 -10.64
CA VAL A 183 2.76 9.58 -9.65
C VAL A 183 4.26 9.29 -9.73
N VAL A 184 5.04 9.86 -8.80
CA VAL A 184 6.49 9.70 -8.80
C VAL A 184 6.92 8.33 -8.27
N ALA A 185 6.10 7.73 -7.39
CA ALA A 185 6.28 6.33 -6.97
C ALA A 185 4.92 5.68 -6.72
N ALA A 186 4.70 4.55 -7.39
CA ALA A 186 3.55 3.67 -7.19
C ALA A 186 3.99 2.45 -6.38
N ILE A 187 3.55 2.39 -5.12
CA ILE A 187 3.73 1.27 -4.19
C ILE A 187 2.53 0.33 -4.38
N LEU A 188 2.76 -0.78 -5.08
CA LEU A 188 1.70 -1.68 -5.54
C LEU A 188 1.76 -3.04 -4.84
N ASN A 189 0.60 -3.51 -4.38
CA ASN A 189 0.41 -4.88 -3.89
C ASN A 189 0.21 -5.83 -5.09
N LEU A 190 1.14 -6.76 -5.33
CA LEU A 190 1.28 -7.50 -6.60
C LEU A 190 1.36 -9.04 -6.48
N GLY A 191 0.80 -9.62 -5.42
CA GLY A 191 0.87 -11.05 -5.15
C GLY A 191 -0.04 -11.93 -6.00
N CYS A 192 -0.91 -11.32 -6.85
CA CYS A 192 -1.93 -12.05 -7.61
C CYS A 192 -2.73 -12.99 -6.69
N ALA A 193 -3.20 -12.43 -5.57
CA ALA A 193 -3.88 -13.16 -4.52
C ALA A 193 -5.24 -13.67 -5.02
N HIS A 194 -5.63 -14.86 -4.57
CA HIS A 194 -6.94 -15.44 -4.89
C HIS A 194 -7.72 -15.78 -3.62
N ALA A 195 -9.03 -15.59 -3.66
CA ALA A 195 -9.97 -16.05 -2.64
C ALA A 195 -10.93 -17.08 -3.23
N VAL A 196 -11.27 -18.10 -2.43
CA VAL A 196 -12.35 -19.04 -2.76
C VAL A 196 -13.67 -18.47 -2.22
N LEU A 197 -14.64 -18.28 -3.11
CA LEU A 197 -16.00 -17.84 -2.79
C LEU A 197 -16.85 -19.00 -2.22
N GLU A 198 -18.03 -18.69 -1.67
CA GLU A 198 -18.94 -19.68 -1.08
C GLU A 198 -19.36 -20.79 -2.06
N ASP A 199 -19.42 -20.49 -3.37
CA ASP A 199 -19.75 -21.44 -4.42
C ASP A 199 -18.55 -22.28 -4.92
N GLY A 200 -17.36 -22.08 -4.31
CA GLY A 200 -16.11 -22.75 -4.67
C GLY A 200 -15.34 -22.08 -5.81
N THR A 201 -15.83 -20.97 -6.38
CA THR A 201 -15.13 -20.23 -7.43
C THR A 201 -13.87 -19.57 -6.87
N SER A 202 -12.74 -19.76 -7.55
CA SER A 202 -11.51 -19.02 -7.27
C SER A 202 -11.55 -17.66 -7.97
N LEU A 203 -11.51 -16.59 -7.19
CA LEU A 203 -11.54 -15.20 -7.65
C LEU A 203 -10.18 -14.54 -7.39
N GLN A 204 -9.59 -13.91 -8.40
CA GLN A 204 -8.44 -13.04 -8.22
C GLN A 204 -8.87 -11.75 -7.50
N ILE A 205 -8.13 -11.36 -6.45
CA ILE A 205 -8.50 -10.26 -5.55
C ILE A 205 -7.42 -9.17 -5.42
N THR A 206 -6.18 -9.44 -5.84
CA THR A 206 -5.14 -8.41 -6.01
C THR A 206 -4.48 -8.50 -7.39
N MET A 207 -3.91 -7.38 -7.85
CA MET A 207 -3.16 -7.34 -9.11
C MET A 207 -2.01 -8.35 -9.13
N GLY A 208 -1.69 -8.87 -10.31
CA GLY A 208 -0.40 -9.46 -10.63
C GLY A 208 0.53 -8.48 -11.34
N GLY A 209 1.76 -8.91 -11.61
CA GLY A 209 2.80 -8.10 -12.26
C GLY A 209 2.43 -7.56 -13.64
N LYS A 210 1.65 -8.30 -14.46
CA LYS A 210 1.23 -7.83 -15.79
C LYS A 210 0.25 -6.67 -15.69
N GLU A 211 -0.70 -6.77 -14.76
CA GLU A 211 -1.66 -5.71 -14.46
C GLU A 211 -0.98 -4.50 -13.86
N GLY A 212 -0.07 -4.71 -12.89
CA GLY A 212 0.75 -3.65 -12.30
C GLY A 212 1.61 -2.92 -13.35
N ALA A 213 2.27 -3.65 -14.23
CA ALA A 213 3.07 -3.08 -15.32
C ALA A 213 2.21 -2.29 -16.32
N LYS A 214 1.05 -2.84 -16.70
CA LYS A 214 0.06 -2.12 -17.52
C LYS A 214 -0.34 -0.82 -16.85
N LEU A 215 -0.72 -0.85 -15.58
CA LEU A 215 -1.20 0.30 -14.84
C LEU A 215 -0.13 1.39 -14.75
N VAL A 216 1.11 1.03 -14.39
CA VAL A 216 2.26 1.95 -14.31
C VAL A 216 2.48 2.68 -15.64
N ARG A 217 2.39 1.99 -16.78
CA ARG A 217 2.49 2.61 -18.11
C ARG A 217 1.32 3.55 -18.39
N GLU A 218 0.10 3.15 -18.05
CA GLU A 218 -1.11 3.94 -18.31
C GLU A 218 -1.17 5.23 -17.49
N ILE A 219 -0.81 5.15 -16.20
CA ILE A 219 -0.76 6.33 -15.31
C ILE A 219 0.51 7.14 -15.46
N GLY A 220 1.51 6.61 -16.17
CA GLY A 220 2.79 7.27 -16.38
C GLY A 220 3.60 7.41 -15.09
N ALA A 221 3.56 6.41 -14.21
CA ALA A 221 4.33 6.45 -12.98
C ALA A 221 5.83 6.33 -13.25
N ASP A 222 6.63 7.12 -12.53
CA ASP A 222 8.10 7.15 -12.67
C ASP A 222 8.74 5.87 -12.10
N LEU A 223 8.30 5.46 -10.90
CA LEU A 223 8.81 4.29 -10.20
C LEU A 223 7.68 3.33 -9.81
N LEU A 224 7.97 2.04 -9.94
CA LEU A 224 7.17 0.94 -9.42
C LEU A 224 7.88 0.34 -8.21
N VAL A 225 7.24 0.36 -7.05
CA VAL A 225 7.71 -0.31 -5.82
C VAL A 225 6.77 -1.50 -5.56
N PRO A 226 7.13 -2.72 -5.98
CA PRO A 226 6.30 -3.89 -5.74
C PRO A 226 6.34 -4.26 -4.24
N MET A 227 5.18 -4.65 -3.69
CA MET A 227 4.97 -5.18 -2.34
C MET A 227 3.89 -6.29 -2.36
N HIS A 228 3.61 -6.93 -1.22
CA HIS A 228 2.50 -7.90 -1.07
C HIS A 228 2.59 -9.03 -2.10
N TYR A 229 3.76 -9.63 -2.28
CA TYR A 229 3.97 -10.74 -3.23
C TYR A 229 4.76 -11.89 -2.62
N GLU A 230 5.04 -11.86 -1.32
CA GLU A 230 5.74 -12.94 -0.61
C GLU A 230 5.02 -13.30 0.69
N SER A 231 5.45 -14.40 1.28
CA SER A 231 5.06 -14.86 2.62
C SER A 231 3.67 -15.50 2.76
N TRP A 232 2.66 -15.17 1.94
CA TRP A 232 1.31 -15.73 2.10
C TRP A 232 0.92 -16.83 1.12
N GLY A 233 0.29 -17.90 1.63
CA GLY A 233 -0.09 -19.09 0.86
C GLY A 233 -1.18 -18.89 -0.21
N HIS A 234 -1.89 -17.76 -0.20
CA HIS A 234 -2.93 -17.43 -1.17
C HIS A 234 -2.42 -16.54 -2.33
N PHE A 235 -1.14 -16.15 -2.29
CA PHE A 235 -0.46 -15.49 -3.40
C PHE A 235 -0.09 -16.52 -4.46
N THR A 236 -0.22 -16.13 -5.72
CA THR A 236 0.09 -17.00 -6.86
C THR A 236 1.26 -16.49 -7.70
N GLN A 237 1.78 -15.29 -7.38
CA GLN A 237 2.93 -14.69 -8.05
C GLN A 237 3.90 -14.10 -7.04
N PHE A 238 5.18 -14.49 -7.14
CA PHE A 238 6.24 -14.12 -6.21
C PHE A 238 7.38 -13.34 -6.87
N GLY A 239 8.38 -12.90 -6.09
CA GLY A 239 9.42 -11.98 -6.55
C GLY A 239 10.14 -12.40 -7.83
N LYS A 240 10.52 -13.68 -7.97
CA LYS A 240 11.17 -14.19 -9.19
C LYS A 240 10.28 -14.11 -10.42
N ASP A 241 8.98 -14.38 -10.27
CA ASP A 241 8.01 -14.28 -11.37
C ASP A 241 7.74 -12.83 -11.74
N LEU A 242 7.67 -11.93 -10.75
CA LEU A 242 7.53 -10.49 -10.97
C LEU A 242 8.73 -9.91 -11.72
N VAL A 243 9.96 -10.30 -11.38
CA VAL A 243 11.17 -9.89 -12.13
C VAL A 243 11.03 -10.25 -13.60
N ARG A 244 10.73 -11.51 -13.92
CA ARG A 244 10.54 -11.96 -15.30
C ARG A 244 9.43 -11.17 -16.01
N VAL A 245 8.29 -10.99 -15.34
CA VAL A 245 7.17 -10.27 -15.93
C VAL A 245 7.51 -8.80 -16.19
N PHE A 246 8.21 -8.11 -15.29
CA PHE A 246 8.59 -6.72 -15.52
C PHE A 246 9.64 -6.54 -16.62
N GLU A 247 10.50 -7.53 -16.83
CA GLU A 247 11.39 -7.59 -18.01
C GLU A 247 10.60 -7.77 -19.31
N GLU A 248 9.68 -8.74 -19.35
CA GLU A 248 8.81 -9.00 -20.51
C GLU A 248 7.91 -7.80 -20.86
N GLU A 249 7.40 -7.12 -19.82
CA GLU A 249 6.52 -5.97 -19.94
C GLU A 249 7.28 -4.65 -20.16
N GLY A 250 8.62 -4.68 -20.18
CA GLY A 250 9.47 -3.52 -20.48
C GLY A 250 9.38 -2.39 -19.45
N VAL A 251 9.17 -2.72 -18.17
CA VAL A 251 9.11 -1.75 -17.06
C VAL A 251 10.20 -1.98 -16.00
N ALA A 252 11.09 -2.96 -16.21
CA ALA A 252 12.13 -3.35 -15.26
C ALA A 252 13.04 -2.19 -14.81
N ASP A 253 13.30 -1.22 -15.69
CA ASP A 253 14.11 -0.02 -15.41
C ASP A 253 13.45 0.96 -14.44
N ARG A 254 12.13 0.84 -14.23
CA ARG A 254 11.34 1.64 -13.29
C ARG A 254 11.14 0.95 -11.95
N VAL A 255 11.57 -0.31 -11.81
CA VAL A 255 11.29 -1.09 -10.61
C VAL A 255 12.28 -0.77 -9.50
N CYS A 256 11.75 -0.32 -8.37
CA CYS A 256 12.50 -0.09 -7.15
C CYS A 256 12.26 -1.25 -6.17
N TRP A 257 13.06 -2.31 -6.29
CA TRP A 257 13.04 -3.44 -5.36
C TRP A 257 13.50 -3.05 -3.96
N LEU A 258 12.78 -3.50 -2.94
CA LEU A 258 13.11 -3.27 -1.53
C LEU A 258 13.74 -4.53 -0.93
N GLU A 259 14.61 -4.34 0.06
CA GLU A 259 15.07 -5.44 0.91
C GLU A 259 14.37 -5.32 2.27
N TYR A 260 13.87 -6.44 2.77
CA TYR A 260 13.16 -6.52 4.05
C TYR A 260 13.98 -5.92 5.20
N GLY A 261 13.34 -5.02 5.96
CA GLY A 261 13.89 -4.36 7.13
C GLY A 261 14.97 -3.32 6.86
N LYS A 262 15.36 -3.09 5.59
CA LYS A 262 16.36 -2.09 5.23
C LYS A 262 15.73 -0.87 4.57
N PRO A 263 16.02 0.34 5.07
CA PRO A 263 15.56 1.56 4.40
C PRO A 263 16.25 1.68 3.03
N LYS A 264 15.46 1.91 1.99
CA LYS A 264 15.95 2.27 0.67
C LYS A 264 15.52 3.69 0.32
N ASN A 265 16.49 4.54 0.03
CA ASN A 265 16.23 5.89 -0.47
C ASN A 265 15.63 5.79 -1.88
N VAL A 266 14.46 6.39 -2.06
CA VAL A 266 13.74 6.51 -3.34
C VAL A 266 13.99 7.90 -3.94
N PHE A 267 14.01 8.95 -3.11
CA PHE A 267 14.29 10.34 -3.49
C PHE A 267 15.21 11.03 -2.48
#